data_AF-A0A2M7T6A2-F1
#
_entry.id   AF-A0A2M7T6A2-F1
#
_cell.length_a   1.000
_cell.length_b   1.000
_cell.length_c   1.000
_cell.angle_alpha   90.00
_cell.angle_beta   90.00
_cell.angle_gamma   90.00
#
_symmetry.space_group_name_H-M   'P 1'
#
loop_
_entity.id
_entity.type
_entity.pdbx_description
1 polymer ?
#
loop_
_entity_poly.entity_id
_entity_poly.type
_entity_poly.pdbx_seq_one_letter_code
_entity_poly.pdbx_strand_id
1 'polypeptide(L)'
;MAANTNEQAEELDALHAEKIRAFNEKIRAMDKDELGEELELLKEDLEDVGIERRLIIGQTGVHINAVAIEAYRQSFDREASLIKDKMDLVKQALGA
;
A
#
# COMPACT_ATOMS: atom_id res chain seq x y z
N MET A 1 16.71 -19.88 14.89
CA MET A 1 16.67 -18.50 14.36
C MET A 1 15.27 -18.20 13.82
N ALA A 2 14.25 -18.15 14.68
CA ALA A 2 12.85 -17.94 14.27
C ALA A 2 12.20 -16.69 14.90
N ALA A 3 12.88 -16.02 15.84
CA ALA A 3 12.35 -14.83 16.51
C ALA A 3 12.34 -13.59 15.59
N ASN A 4 13.32 -13.46 14.70
CA ASN A 4 13.58 -12.24 13.93
C ASN A 4 12.53 -11.96 12.81
N THR A 5 11.80 -12.99 12.36
CA THR A 5 10.82 -12.86 11.28
C THR A 5 9.44 -12.48 11.79
N ASN A 6 9.11 -12.85 13.04
CA ASN A 6 7.82 -12.59 13.65
C ASN A 6 7.73 -11.13 14.15
N GLU A 7 8.80 -10.64 14.78
CA GLU A 7 8.90 -9.24 15.24
C GLU A 7 8.84 -8.25 14.05
N GLN A 8 9.53 -8.56 12.94
CA GLN A 8 9.47 -7.71 11.74
C GLN A 8 8.07 -7.66 11.09
N ALA A 9 7.33 -8.77 11.09
CA ALA A 9 5.97 -8.78 10.57
C ALA A 9 5.03 -7.94 11.45
N GLU A 10 5.16 -8.08 12.77
CA GLU A 10 4.39 -7.30 13.75
C GLU A 10 4.67 -5.79 13.66
N GLU A 11 5.94 -5.39 13.46
CA GLU A 11 6.31 -3.98 13.23
C GLU A 11 5.69 -3.40 11.95
N LEU A 12 5.66 -4.19 10.87
CA LEU A 12 5.11 -3.76 9.59
C LEU A 12 3.58 -3.65 9.63
N ASP A 13 2.91 -4.55 10.36
CA ASP A 13 1.47 -4.49 10.60
C ASP A 13 1.11 -3.29 11.49
N ALA A 14 1.92 -3.01 12.53
CA ALA A 14 1.74 -1.83 13.37
C ALA A 14 1.90 -0.53 12.56
N LEU A 15 2.92 -0.46 11.69
CA LEU A 15 3.13 0.67 10.79
C LEU A 15 1.98 0.84 9.79
N HIS A 16 1.44 -0.28 9.27
CA HIS A 16 0.26 -0.24 8.41
C HIS A 16 -0.92 0.38 9.16
N ALA A 17 -1.25 -0.15 10.35
CA ALA A 17 -2.35 0.34 11.17
C ALA A 17 -2.20 1.84 11.53
N GLU A 18 -0.98 2.28 11.85
CA GLU A 18 -0.68 3.69 12.10
C GLU A 18 -0.97 4.57 10.88
N LYS A 19 -0.48 4.16 9.68
CA LYS A 19 -0.73 4.89 8.43
C LYS A 19 -2.21 4.99 8.11
N ILE A 20 -2.97 3.92 8.33
CA ILE A 20 -4.43 3.90 8.12
C ILE A 20 -5.13 4.83 9.11
N ARG A 21 -4.74 4.81 10.38
CA ARG A 21 -5.30 5.70 11.39
C ARG A 21 -5.04 7.16 11.05
N ALA A 22 -3.80 7.52 10.74
CA ALA A 22 -3.43 8.89 10.37
C ALA A 22 -4.19 9.35 9.12
N PHE A 23 -4.35 8.45 8.13
CA PHE A 23 -5.12 8.75 6.93
C PHE A 23 -6.61 8.95 7.21
N ASN A 24 -7.21 8.11 8.05
CA ASN A 24 -8.61 8.27 8.48
C ASN A 24 -8.83 9.63 9.17
N GLU A 25 -7.87 10.08 9.98
CA GLU A 25 -7.93 11.41 10.60
C GLU A 25 -7.83 12.54 9.55
N LYS A 26 -6.98 12.39 8.52
CA LYS A 26 -6.87 13.32 7.38
C LYS A 26 -8.20 13.47 6.63
N ILE A 27 -8.81 12.36 6.22
CA ILE A 27 -10.01 12.39 5.35
C ILE A 27 -11.27 12.89 6.07
N ARG A 28 -11.31 12.86 7.41
CA ARG A 28 -12.43 13.43 8.19
C ARG A 28 -12.52 14.95 8.10
N ALA A 29 -11.42 15.60 7.77
CA ALA A 29 -11.37 17.05 7.60
C ALA A 29 -11.63 17.49 6.16
N MET A 30 -11.72 16.53 5.21
CA MET A 30 -11.91 16.81 3.80
C MET A 30 -13.39 16.98 3.45
N ASP A 31 -13.67 17.85 2.50
CA ASP A 31 -14.98 17.93 1.87
C ASP A 31 -15.18 16.87 0.78
N LYS A 32 -16.37 16.84 0.16
CA LYS A 32 -16.72 15.81 -0.82
C LYS A 32 -15.88 15.89 -2.10
N ASP A 33 -15.51 17.10 -2.52
CA ASP A 33 -14.74 17.30 -3.75
C ASP A 33 -13.28 16.89 -3.48
N GLU A 34 -12.72 17.29 -2.33
CA GLU A 34 -11.40 16.86 -1.86
C GLU A 34 -11.30 15.33 -1.70
N LEU A 35 -12.34 14.68 -1.15
CA LEU A 35 -12.41 13.22 -1.05
C LEU A 35 -12.45 12.56 -2.44
N GLY A 36 -13.12 13.19 -3.42
CA GLY A 36 -13.14 12.72 -4.80
C GLY A 36 -11.76 12.79 -5.44
N GLU A 37 -11.05 13.91 -5.28
CA GLU A 37 -9.69 14.10 -5.76
C GLU A 37 -8.72 13.10 -5.11
N GLU A 38 -8.78 12.95 -3.78
CA GLU A 38 -7.95 11.98 -3.06
C GLU A 38 -8.21 10.54 -3.51
N LEU A 39 -9.46 10.19 -3.84
CA LEU A 39 -9.78 8.87 -4.39
C LEU A 39 -9.14 8.64 -5.76
N GLU A 40 -9.13 9.64 -6.64
CA GLU A 40 -8.46 9.54 -7.95
C GLU A 40 -6.94 9.44 -7.79
N LEU A 41 -6.34 10.26 -6.92
CA LEU A 41 -4.91 10.17 -6.60
C LEU A 41 -4.52 8.77 -6.10
N LEU A 42 -5.31 8.19 -5.19
CA LEU A 42 -5.05 6.82 -4.70
C LEU A 42 -5.20 5.75 -5.79
N LYS A 43 -6.05 5.98 -6.82
CA LYS A 43 -6.15 5.05 -7.96
C LYS A 43 -4.91 5.16 -8.85
N GLU A 44 -4.43 6.38 -9.10
CA GLU A 44 -3.17 6.62 -9.83
C GLU A 44 -2.00 5.97 -9.10
N ASP A 45 -1.87 6.19 -7.78
CA ASP A 45 -0.85 5.54 -6.95
C ASP A 45 -0.90 4.01 -7.06
N LEU A 46 -2.10 3.42 -7.05
CA LEU A 46 -2.27 1.97 -7.18
C LEU A 46 -1.85 1.46 -8.56
N GLU A 47 -2.14 2.22 -9.62
CA GLU A 47 -1.71 1.90 -10.98
C GLU A 47 -0.18 1.97 -11.10
N ASP A 48 0.42 3.02 -10.56
CA ASP A 48 1.87 3.23 -10.55
C ASP A 48 2.59 2.09 -9.82
N VAL A 49 2.14 1.70 -8.63
CA VAL A 49 2.65 0.51 -7.92
C VAL A 49 2.55 -0.76 -8.77
N GLY A 50 1.47 -0.90 -9.55
CA GLY A 50 1.29 -2.01 -10.48
C GLY A 50 2.27 -1.99 -11.65
N ILE A 51 2.56 -0.81 -12.20
CA ILE A 51 3.55 -0.59 -13.27
C ILE A 51 4.96 -0.85 -12.74
N GLU A 52 5.32 -0.25 -11.61
CA GLU A 52 6.61 -0.44 -10.95
C GLU A 52 6.88 -1.90 -10.63
N ARG A 53 5.90 -2.60 -10.05
CA ARG A 53 5.99 -4.06 -9.80
C ARG A 53 6.33 -4.81 -11.08
N ARG A 54 5.66 -4.48 -12.19
CA ARG A 54 5.87 -5.14 -13.49
C ARG A 54 7.25 -4.83 -14.05
N LEU A 55 7.69 -3.57 -14.00
CA LEU A 55 8.99 -3.13 -14.50
C LEU A 55 10.12 -3.73 -13.69
N ILE A 56 10.07 -3.61 -12.36
CA ILE A 56 11.10 -4.10 -11.47
C ILE A 56 11.19 -5.62 -11.56
N ILE A 57 10.10 -6.36 -11.35
CA ILE A 57 10.16 -7.84 -11.42
C ILE A 57 10.52 -8.32 -12.83
N GLY A 58 10.00 -7.65 -13.88
CA GLY A 58 10.25 -8.01 -15.26
C GLY A 58 11.71 -7.80 -15.69
N GLN A 59 12.31 -6.67 -15.31
CA GLN A 59 13.71 -6.36 -15.63
C GLN A 59 14.70 -7.10 -14.72
N THR A 60 14.36 -7.26 -13.44
CA THR A 60 15.26 -7.85 -12.45
C THR A 60 15.20 -9.38 -12.39
N GLY A 61 14.09 -9.99 -12.84
CA GLY A 61 13.89 -11.44 -12.82
C GLY A 61 14.94 -12.25 -13.59
N VAL A 62 15.76 -11.60 -14.43
CA VAL A 62 16.84 -12.24 -15.19
C VAL A 62 18.14 -12.36 -14.37
N HIS A 63 18.35 -11.55 -13.33
CA HIS A 63 19.65 -11.42 -12.66
C HIS A 63 19.63 -11.47 -11.12
N ILE A 64 18.46 -11.47 -10.46
CA ILE A 64 18.37 -11.49 -8.99
C ILE A 64 17.91 -12.87 -8.48
N ASN A 65 18.45 -13.28 -7.31
CA ASN A 65 18.03 -14.48 -6.58
C ASN A 65 16.53 -14.44 -6.24
N ALA A 66 15.85 -15.59 -6.35
CA ALA A 66 14.45 -15.80 -6.03
C ALA A 66 14.00 -15.23 -4.67
N VAL A 67 14.85 -15.29 -3.64
CA VAL A 67 14.54 -14.75 -2.31
C VAL A 67 14.33 -13.23 -2.34
N ALA A 68 15.13 -12.51 -3.13
CA ALA A 68 15.00 -11.06 -3.25
C ALA A 68 13.78 -10.68 -4.09
N ILE A 69 13.48 -11.45 -5.14
CA ILE A 69 12.26 -11.26 -5.94
C ILE A 69 11.02 -11.41 -5.06
N GLU A 70 11.01 -12.39 -4.16
CA GLU A 70 9.91 -12.61 -3.23
C GLU A 70 9.75 -11.46 -2.23
N ALA A 71 10.87 -10.94 -1.70
CA ALA A 71 10.84 -9.75 -0.84
C ALA A 71 10.26 -8.51 -1.56
N TYR A 72 10.62 -8.28 -2.82
CA TYR A 72 10.03 -7.21 -3.63
C TYR A 72 8.55 -7.43 -3.87
N ARG A 73 8.12 -8.65 -4.20
CA ARG A 73 6.69 -8.98 -4.37
C ARG A 73 5.90 -8.66 -3.12
N GLN A 74 6.37 -9.10 -1.96
CA GLN A 74 5.71 -8.83 -0.68
C GLN A 74 5.67 -7.34 -0.35
N SER A 75 6.71 -6.58 -0.69
CA SER A 75 6.72 -5.13 -0.53
C SER A 75 5.62 -4.46 -1.36
N PHE A 76 5.52 -4.78 -2.66
CA PHE A 76 4.49 -4.23 -3.54
C PHE A 76 3.08 -4.66 -3.12
N ASP A 77 2.91 -5.91 -2.71
CA ASP A 77 1.60 -6.42 -2.29
C ASP A 77 1.12 -5.70 -1.01
N ARG A 78 2.04 -5.38 -0.07
CA ARG A 78 1.72 -4.60 1.13
C ARG A 78 1.37 -3.16 0.80
N GLU A 79 2.12 -2.52 -0.07
CA GLU A 79 1.86 -1.14 -0.50
C GLU A 79 0.50 -1.03 -1.22
N ALA A 80 0.23 -1.96 -2.13
CA ALA A 80 -1.06 -2.06 -2.79
C ALA A 80 -2.21 -2.32 -1.81
N SER A 81 -2.00 -3.13 -0.76
CA SER A 81 -3.00 -3.34 0.29
C SER A 81 -3.29 -2.05 1.05
N LEU A 82 -2.25 -1.32 1.47
CA LEU A 82 -2.40 -0.05 2.18
C LEU A 82 -3.18 0.97 1.33
N ILE A 83 -2.86 1.10 0.04
CA ILE A 83 -3.56 2.01 -0.86
C ILE A 83 -5.04 1.61 -0.98
N LYS A 84 -5.34 0.32 -1.14
CA LYS A 84 -6.73 -0.17 -1.21
C LYS A 84 -7.51 0.11 0.07
N ASP A 85 -6.91 -0.12 1.23
CA ASP A 85 -7.56 0.13 2.52
C ASP A 85 -7.85 1.63 2.71
N LYS A 86 -6.93 2.52 2.27
CA LYS A 86 -7.18 3.96 2.21
C LYS A 86 -8.32 4.32 1.26
N MET A 87 -8.35 3.73 0.06
CA MET A 87 -9.43 3.97 -0.91
C MET A 87 -10.79 3.56 -0.33
N ASP A 88 -10.85 2.45 0.40
CA ASP A 88 -12.08 1.99 1.03
C ASP A 88 -12.55 2.92 2.15
N LEU A 89 -11.64 3.53 2.91
CA LEU A 89 -11.98 4.61 3.86
C LEU A 89 -12.57 5.84 3.15
N VAL A 90 -11.97 6.26 2.02
CA VAL A 90 -12.49 7.40 1.24
C VAL A 90 -13.87 7.09 0.66
N LYS A 91 -14.08 5.89 0.12
CA LYS A 91 -15.41 5.46 -0.38
C LYS A 91 -16.46 5.45 0.72
N GLN A 92 -16.12 4.95 1.91
CA GLN A 92 -17.00 5.00 3.07
C GLN A 92 -17.34 6.43 3.48
N ALA A 93 -16.36 7.34 3.46
CA ALA A 93 -16.58 8.77 3.74
C ALA A 93 -17.46 9.45 2.68
N LEU A 94 -17.36 9.04 1.42
CA LEU A 94 -18.21 9.51 0.32
C LEU A 94 -19.64 8.91 0.36
N GLY A 95 -19.88 7.89 1.18
CA GLY A 95 -21.16 7.19 1.28
C GLY A 95 -21.42 6.20 0.13
N ALA A 96 -20.36 5.65 -0.47
CA ALA A 96 -20.39 4.67 -1.56
C ALA A 96 -20.30 3.22 -1.07
#